data_AF-A0A5J4E0H8-F1
#
_entry.id   AF-A0A5J4E0H8-F1
#
_cell.length_a   1.000
_cell.length_b   1.000
_cell.length_c   1.000
_cell.angle_alpha   90.00
_cell.angle_beta   90.00
_cell.angle_gamma   90.00
#
_symmetry.space_group_name_H-M   'P 1'
#
loop_
_entity.id
_entity.type
_entity.pdbx_description
1 polymer ?
#
loop_
_entity_poly.entity_id
_entity_poly.type
_entity_poly.pdbx_seq_one_letter_code
_entity_poly.pdbx_strand_id
1 'polypeptide(L)'
;MVKFRMSAGVKFISAFAVIWAVVLIGSAQAASRACHVQALRTFSTNCNSGMLYVGPFNPQKYGGYCVKTSMPCISLAIRTNNRNCGKNGQYVGAKNALALGGTCLTAAKGWSIKESSVNSARCRFPAVYVGPHRGEKHGGSCVEIIAR
;
A
#
# COMPACT_ATOMS: atom_id res chain seq x y z
N MET A 1 -3.36 -22.53 80.82
CA MET A 1 -4.18 -21.34 80.46
C MET A 1 -3.89 -21.07 78.99
N VAL A 2 -4.81 -21.01 78.03
CA VAL A 2 -6.20 -20.54 78.01
C VAL A 2 -7.05 -21.44 77.10
N LYS A 3 -8.33 -21.46 77.41
CA LYS A 3 -9.44 -22.30 76.96
C LYS A 3 -9.95 -21.82 75.60
N PHE A 4 -9.87 -22.64 74.55
CA PHE A 4 -10.61 -22.42 73.30
C PHE A 4 -11.95 -23.16 73.38
N ARG A 5 -13.05 -22.40 73.47
CA ARG A 5 -14.40 -22.90 73.22
C ARG A 5 -14.94 -22.14 72.02
N MET A 6 -15.11 -22.87 70.92
CA MET A 6 -15.84 -22.45 69.73
C MET A 6 -17.33 -22.34 70.05
N SER A 7 -18.00 -21.33 69.50
CA SER A 7 -19.46 -21.24 69.42
C SER A 7 -19.86 -20.92 67.99
N ALA A 8 -20.87 -21.68 67.53
CA ALA A 8 -21.86 -21.44 66.48
C ALA A 8 -21.49 -20.43 65.37
N GLY A 9 -21.40 -20.80 64.09
CA GLY A 9 -22.35 -21.63 63.36
C GLY A 9 -23.42 -20.75 62.72
N VAL A 10 -23.26 -20.41 61.44
CA VAL A 10 -24.37 -20.04 60.55
C VAL A 10 -24.05 -20.56 59.15
N LYS A 11 -24.87 -21.49 58.68
CA LYS A 11 -24.92 -21.96 57.30
C LYS A 11 -25.67 -20.92 56.46
N PHE A 12 -25.12 -20.50 55.32
CA PHE A 12 -25.95 -20.16 54.17
C PHE A 12 -25.28 -20.66 52.90
N ILE A 13 -25.93 -21.67 52.33
CA ILE A 13 -25.69 -22.19 50.99
C ILE A 13 -26.19 -21.09 50.05
N SER A 14 -25.29 -20.41 49.36
CA SER A 14 -25.65 -19.64 48.17
C SER A 14 -24.82 -20.16 47.02
N ALA A 15 -25.48 -20.97 46.20
CA ALA A 15 -24.97 -21.49 44.94
C ALA A 15 -24.66 -20.30 44.02
N PHE A 16 -23.42 -19.82 44.06
CA PHE A 16 -22.90 -18.98 42.99
C PHE A 16 -22.70 -19.88 41.78
N ALA A 17 -23.73 -19.95 40.94
CA ALA A 17 -23.61 -20.32 39.54
C ALA A 17 -22.50 -19.42 38.95
N VAL A 18 -21.31 -20.00 38.80
CA VAL A 18 -20.21 -19.40 38.05
C VAL A 18 -20.66 -19.40 36.60
N ILE A 19 -21.38 -18.35 36.23
CA ILE A 19 -21.70 -18.02 34.84
C ILE A 19 -20.35 -17.82 34.17
N TRP A 20 -19.94 -18.84 33.42
CA TRP A 20 -18.89 -18.75 32.41
C TRP A 20 -19.32 -17.68 31.40
N ALA A 21 -19.02 -16.42 31.70
CA ALA A 21 -18.97 -15.38 30.70
C ALA A 21 -17.78 -15.72 29.81
N VAL A 22 -18.02 -16.60 28.82
CA VAL A 22 -17.16 -16.73 27.66
C VAL A 22 -17.27 -15.40 26.93
N VAL A 23 -16.46 -14.44 27.36
CA VAL A 23 -16.19 -13.22 26.62
C VAL A 23 -15.46 -13.69 25.38
N LEU A 24 -16.22 -14.01 24.35
CA LEU A 24 -15.74 -14.08 22.98
C LEU A 24 -15.31 -12.65 22.63
N ILE A 25 -14.08 -12.30 23.03
CA ILE A 25 -13.32 -11.23 22.40
C ILE A 25 -13.08 -11.74 20.99
N GLY A 26 -14.11 -11.59 20.14
CA GLY A 26 -13.98 -11.67 18.70
C GLY A 26 -13.04 -10.55 18.32
N SER A 27 -11.75 -10.83 18.31
CA SER A 27 -10.78 -10.02 17.61
C SER A 27 -11.19 -10.12 16.14
N ALA A 28 -11.99 -9.14 15.71
CA ALA A 28 -12.13 -8.81 14.32
C ALA A 28 -10.71 -8.47 13.87
N GLN A 29 -9.99 -9.47 13.38
CA GLN A 29 -8.75 -9.30 12.64
C GLN A 29 -9.16 -8.51 11.41
N ALA A 30 -9.12 -7.19 11.54
CA ALA A 30 -9.03 -6.29 10.42
C ALA A 30 -7.74 -6.70 9.70
N ALA A 31 -7.86 -7.69 8.82
CA ALA A 31 -6.86 -8.03 7.84
C ALA A 31 -6.71 -6.76 6.99
N SER A 32 -5.78 -5.91 7.41
CA SER A 32 -5.34 -4.75 6.67
C SER A 32 -4.80 -5.30 5.36
N ARG A 33 -5.65 -5.32 4.34
CA ARG A 33 -5.26 -5.65 2.97
C ARG A 33 -4.24 -4.59 2.58
N ALA A 34 -2.96 -4.92 2.72
CA ALA A 34 -1.88 -4.05 2.28
C ALA A 34 -1.62 -4.34 0.81
N CYS A 35 -1.73 -3.32 -0.04
CA CYS A 35 -1.30 -3.42 -1.43
C CYS A 35 0.23 -3.36 -1.45
N HIS A 36 0.87 -4.51 -1.68
CA HIS A 36 2.31 -4.54 -1.84
C HIS A 36 2.66 -4.24 -3.30
N VAL A 37 3.46 -3.20 -3.52
CA VAL A 37 3.94 -2.79 -4.85
C VAL A 37 5.40 -3.23 -4.99
N GLN A 38 5.68 -4.01 -6.02
CA GLN A 38 7.04 -4.36 -6.44
C GLN A 38 7.34 -3.63 -7.74
N ALA A 39 8.49 -2.96 -7.82
CA ALA A 39 8.95 -2.36 -9.07
C ALA A 39 10.33 -2.92 -9.44
N LEU A 40 10.41 -3.46 -10.65
CA LEU A 40 11.65 -3.93 -11.25
C LEU A 40 12.08 -2.96 -12.33
N ARG A 41 13.28 -2.43 -12.21
CA ARG A 41 13.82 -1.52 -13.23
C ARG A 41 13.97 -2.26 -14.57
N THR A 42 13.62 -1.60 -15.66
CA THR A 42 13.70 -2.15 -17.02
C THR A 42 14.12 -1.06 -18.02
N PHE A 43 14.65 -1.50 -19.17
CA PHE A 43 14.92 -0.67 -20.34
C PHE A 43 14.02 -1.05 -21.54
N SER A 44 12.97 -1.83 -21.28
CA SER A 44 11.97 -2.26 -22.26
C SER A 44 10.56 -2.03 -21.71
N THR A 45 9.60 -1.76 -22.60
CA THR A 45 8.17 -1.74 -22.26
C THR A 45 7.57 -3.13 -22.09
N ASN A 46 8.29 -4.17 -22.51
CA ASN A 46 7.83 -5.55 -22.44
C ASN A 46 8.11 -6.10 -21.04
N CYS A 47 7.13 -5.96 -20.15
CA CYS A 47 7.18 -6.54 -18.82
C CYS A 47 6.65 -7.98 -18.81
N ASN A 48 7.08 -8.76 -17.82
CA ASN A 48 6.57 -10.12 -17.60
C ASN A 48 5.05 -10.10 -17.37
N SER A 49 4.40 -11.24 -17.61
CA SER A 49 2.96 -11.40 -17.41
C SER A 49 2.52 -10.96 -16.00
N GLY A 50 1.47 -10.13 -15.94
CA GLY A 50 0.95 -9.56 -14.70
C GLY A 50 1.73 -8.35 -14.15
N MET A 51 2.66 -7.79 -14.92
CA MET A 51 3.34 -6.54 -14.57
C MET A 51 2.95 -5.41 -15.54
N LEU A 52 2.94 -4.18 -15.03
CA LEU A 52 2.61 -2.97 -15.78
C LEU A 52 3.88 -2.16 -15.99
N TYR A 53 4.18 -1.78 -17.23
CA TYR A 53 5.26 -0.83 -17.49
C TYR A 53 4.83 0.58 -17.05
N VAL A 54 5.68 1.24 -16.27
CA VAL A 54 5.51 2.61 -15.78
C VAL A 54 6.80 3.37 -16.03
N GLY A 55 6.71 4.45 -16.81
CA GLY A 55 7.89 5.22 -17.16
C GLY A 55 7.77 6.05 -18.44
N PRO A 56 8.90 6.58 -18.93
CA PRO A 56 8.98 7.41 -20.13
C PRO A 56 8.69 6.63 -21.42
N PHE A 57 8.47 7.34 -22.52
CA PHE A 57 8.18 6.72 -23.82
C PHE A 57 9.36 5.98 -24.44
N ASN A 58 10.59 6.40 -24.13
CA ASN A 58 11.81 5.75 -24.61
C ASN A 58 12.55 5.06 -23.44
N PRO A 59 12.15 3.84 -23.07
CA PRO A 59 12.77 3.11 -21.97
C PRO A 59 14.21 2.69 -22.26
N GLN A 60 14.60 2.53 -23.53
CA GLN A 60 15.99 2.16 -23.88
C GLN A 60 16.97 3.26 -23.47
N LYS A 61 16.56 4.53 -23.66
CA LYS A 61 17.38 5.70 -23.31
C LYS A 61 17.24 6.10 -21.84
N TYR A 62 16.01 6.11 -21.33
CA TYR A 62 15.70 6.71 -20.03
C TYR A 62 15.32 5.67 -18.96
N GLY A 63 15.24 4.39 -19.28
CA GLY A 63 14.76 3.36 -18.36
C GLY A 63 13.28 3.49 -18.02
N GLY A 64 12.83 2.65 -17.09
CA GLY A 64 11.49 2.68 -16.51
C GLY A 64 11.35 1.53 -15.52
N TYR A 65 10.11 1.21 -15.14
CA TYR A 65 9.83 0.17 -14.16
C TYR A 65 8.70 -0.75 -14.62
N CYS A 66 8.89 -2.05 -14.44
CA CYS A 66 7.81 -3.03 -14.45
C CYS A 66 7.27 -3.16 -13.04
N VAL A 67 6.02 -2.77 -12.85
CA VAL A 67 5.34 -2.72 -11.56
C VAL A 67 4.39 -3.91 -11.43
N LYS A 68 4.50 -4.66 -10.34
CA LYS A 68 3.58 -5.72 -9.95
C LYS A 68 2.95 -5.38 -8.62
N THR A 69 1.65 -5.65 -8.49
CA THR A 69 0.94 -5.51 -7.22
C THR A 69 0.50 -6.88 -6.69
N SER A 70 0.49 -7.07 -5.38
CA SER A 70 0.07 -8.35 -4.75
C SER A 70 -1.39 -8.71 -5.03
N MET A 71 -2.23 -7.70 -5.23
CA MET A 71 -3.64 -7.80 -5.61
C MET A 71 -3.97 -6.66 -6.60
N PRO A 72 -5.12 -6.65 -7.31
CA PRO A 72 -5.43 -5.59 -8.27
C PRO A 72 -5.79 -4.30 -7.53
N CYS A 73 -4.79 -3.57 -7.05
CA CYS A 73 -4.92 -2.24 -6.45
C CYS A 73 -4.70 -1.13 -7.48
N ILE A 74 -4.12 -1.46 -8.64
CA ILE A 74 -4.09 -0.62 -9.84
C ILE A 74 -5.02 -1.28 -10.87
N SER A 75 -5.95 -0.52 -11.41
CA SER A 75 -6.91 -0.99 -12.41
C SER A 75 -6.44 -0.71 -13.84
N LEU A 76 -5.66 0.35 -14.05
CA LEU A 76 -5.25 0.80 -15.37
C LEU A 76 -3.93 1.56 -15.32
N ALA A 77 -3.10 1.37 -16.34
CA ALA A 77 -1.88 2.14 -16.58
C ALA A 77 -1.85 2.58 -18.05
N ILE A 78 -1.92 3.89 -18.31
CA ILE A 78 -1.89 4.46 -19.66
C ILE A 78 -0.66 5.35 -19.78
N ARG A 79 0.20 5.08 -20.77
CA ARG A 79 1.34 5.97 -21.07
C ARG A 79 0.82 7.28 -21.67
N THR A 80 1.35 8.40 -21.20
CA THR A 80 0.92 9.73 -21.61
C THR A 80 2.04 10.75 -21.46
N ASN A 81 1.96 11.87 -22.17
CA ASN A 81 2.76 13.07 -21.96
C ASN A 81 1.97 14.19 -21.27
N ASN A 82 0.71 13.93 -20.93
CA ASN A 82 -0.16 14.85 -20.21
C ASN A 82 -0.26 14.43 -18.74
N ARG A 83 -0.03 15.37 -17.82
CA ARG A 83 -0.16 15.15 -16.38
C ARG A 83 -1.62 15.07 -15.92
N ASN A 84 -2.57 15.46 -16.77
CA ASN A 84 -3.99 15.35 -16.48
C ASN A 84 -4.50 13.95 -16.80
N CYS A 85 -4.65 13.12 -15.76
CA CYS A 85 -5.10 11.73 -15.88
C CYS A 85 -6.61 11.52 -15.69
N GLY A 86 -7.39 12.61 -15.63
CA GLY A 86 -8.82 12.54 -15.38
C GLY A 86 -9.17 12.09 -13.95
N LYS A 87 -10.44 11.73 -13.75
CA LYS A 87 -10.99 11.42 -12.42
C LYS A 87 -10.44 10.10 -11.90
N ASN A 88 -9.78 10.13 -10.74
CA ASN A 88 -9.10 8.99 -10.07
C ASN A 88 -7.80 8.49 -10.73
N GLY A 89 -7.32 9.19 -11.76
CA GLY A 89 -6.01 8.92 -12.34
C GLY A 89 -4.93 9.76 -11.66
N GLN A 90 -3.76 9.17 -11.42
CA GLN A 90 -2.59 9.86 -10.91
C GLN A 90 -1.46 9.74 -11.93
N TYR A 91 -0.92 10.88 -12.35
CA TYR A 91 0.27 10.90 -13.21
C TYR A 91 1.48 10.50 -12.39
N VAL A 92 2.28 9.59 -12.93
CA VAL A 92 3.55 9.16 -12.35
C VAL A 92 4.62 9.14 -13.45
N GLY A 93 5.83 9.58 -13.12
CA GLY A 93 6.96 9.55 -14.05
C GLY A 93 7.72 10.86 -14.10
N ALA A 94 8.27 11.19 -15.27
CA ALA A 94 9.22 12.28 -15.40
C ALA A 94 8.64 13.65 -15.04
N LYS A 95 9.50 14.56 -14.55
CA LYS A 95 9.13 15.96 -14.27
C LYS A 95 8.66 16.66 -15.54
N ASN A 96 9.40 16.50 -16.64
CA ASN A 96 8.99 17.00 -17.96
C ASN A 96 8.20 15.92 -18.72
N ALA A 97 6.89 15.87 -18.48
CA ALA A 97 5.98 14.91 -19.12
C ALA A 97 5.92 15.09 -20.64
N LEU A 98 5.98 16.32 -21.15
CA LEU A 98 5.94 16.60 -22.58
C LEU A 98 7.14 16.01 -23.32
N ALA A 99 8.34 16.13 -22.74
CA ALA A 99 9.57 15.66 -23.39
C ALA A 99 9.84 14.16 -23.20
N LEU A 100 9.54 13.62 -22.02
CA LEU A 100 9.93 12.26 -21.65
C LEU A 100 8.75 11.28 -21.58
N GLY A 101 7.53 11.80 -21.39
CA GLY A 101 6.36 11.00 -21.08
C GLY A 101 6.35 10.51 -19.62
N GLY A 102 5.30 9.78 -19.31
CA GLY A 102 5.06 9.11 -18.05
C GLY A 102 3.87 8.18 -18.17
N THR A 103 3.19 7.95 -17.07
CA THR A 103 2.07 7.00 -17.01
C THR A 103 0.98 7.54 -16.10
N CYS A 104 -0.26 7.50 -16.55
CA CYS A 104 -1.43 7.66 -15.71
C CYS A 104 -1.79 6.33 -15.09
N LEU A 105 -1.75 6.25 -13.76
CA LEU A 105 -2.21 5.10 -13.01
C LEU A 105 -3.61 5.38 -12.46
N THR A 106 -4.51 4.41 -12.61
CA THR A 106 -5.84 4.48 -11.99
C THR A 106 -5.90 3.47 -10.84
N ALA A 107 -6.32 3.93 -9.67
CA ALA A 107 -6.51 3.05 -8.52
C ALA A 107 -7.70 2.12 -8.76
N ALA A 108 -7.63 0.89 -8.26
CA ALA A 108 -8.80 0.03 -8.19
C ALA A 108 -9.78 0.51 -7.10
N LYS A 109 -11.02 0.01 -7.14
CA LYS A 109 -12.05 0.35 -6.14
C LYS A 109 -11.56 0.00 -4.73
N GLY A 110 -11.69 0.95 -3.79
CA GLY A 110 -11.21 0.81 -2.41
C GLY A 110 -9.74 1.20 -2.20
N TRP A 111 -9.07 1.76 -3.20
CA TRP A 111 -7.67 2.21 -3.11
C TRP A 111 -7.49 3.66 -3.56
N SER A 112 -6.42 4.29 -3.08
CA SER A 112 -5.90 5.56 -3.58
C SER A 112 -4.44 5.40 -3.96
N ILE A 113 -4.02 6.18 -4.96
CA ILE A 113 -2.61 6.36 -5.30
C ILE A 113 -2.19 7.72 -4.74
N LYS A 114 -1.22 7.71 -3.82
CA LYS A 114 -0.50 8.90 -3.39
C LYS A 114 0.76 9.01 -4.23
N GLU A 115 0.95 10.17 -4.82
CA GLU A 115 2.16 10.47 -5.61
C GLU A 115 2.83 11.71 -5.05
N SER A 116 4.15 11.65 -4.99
CA SER A 116 5.01 12.78 -4.67
C SER A 116 6.10 12.87 -5.72
N SER A 117 6.18 13.99 -6.43
CA SER A 117 7.24 14.21 -7.40
C SER A 117 8.58 14.40 -6.69
N VAL A 118 9.62 13.75 -7.19
CA VAL A 118 10.96 13.74 -6.59
C VAL A 118 12.04 13.99 -7.63
N ASN A 119 13.16 14.59 -7.20
CA ASN A 119 14.37 14.74 -8.01
C ASN A 119 15.43 13.69 -7.62
N SER A 120 15.02 12.50 -7.19
CA SER A 120 15.93 11.39 -6.89
C SER A 120 15.19 10.07 -6.93
N ALA A 121 15.90 8.96 -7.19
CA ALA A 121 15.32 7.62 -7.14
C ALA A 121 15.14 7.08 -5.70
N ARG A 122 15.09 7.96 -4.70
CA ARG A 122 14.93 7.60 -3.28
C ARG A 122 13.52 7.97 -2.81
N CYS A 123 12.77 6.97 -2.38
CA CYS A 123 11.46 7.14 -1.78
C CYS A 123 11.46 6.67 -0.33
N ARG A 124 10.64 7.32 0.50
CA ARG A 124 10.39 6.86 1.86
C ARG A 124 9.48 5.64 1.80
N PHE A 125 9.87 4.55 2.46
CA PHE A 125 9.00 3.38 2.60
C PHE A 125 7.66 3.80 3.22
N PRO A 126 6.51 3.30 2.70
CA PRO A 126 6.34 2.22 1.72
C PRO A 126 6.25 2.65 0.25
N ALA A 127 6.59 3.90 -0.08
CA ALA A 127 6.51 4.39 -1.45
C ALA A 127 7.61 3.79 -2.35
N VAL A 128 7.27 3.58 -3.62
CA VAL A 128 8.14 3.04 -4.65
C VAL A 128 8.43 4.11 -5.69
N TYR A 129 9.70 4.24 -6.06
CA TYR A 129 10.10 5.15 -7.13
C TYR A 129 9.67 4.59 -8.49
N VAL A 130 9.00 5.42 -9.28
CA VAL A 130 8.70 5.17 -10.69
C VAL A 130 9.05 6.40 -11.51
N GLY A 131 9.76 6.17 -12.60
CA GLY A 131 10.23 7.25 -13.47
C GLY A 131 11.46 6.88 -14.27
N PRO A 132 12.03 7.85 -14.98
CA PRO A 132 13.29 7.65 -15.68
C PRO A 132 14.44 7.34 -14.70
N HIS A 133 15.41 6.58 -15.19
CA HIS A 133 16.76 6.51 -14.64
C HIS A 133 17.37 7.91 -14.58
N ARG A 134 18.25 8.14 -13.59
CA ARG A 134 18.79 9.46 -13.25
C ARG A 134 17.66 10.43 -12.87
N GLY A 135 16.89 10.04 -11.85
CA GLY A 135 15.80 10.87 -11.30
C GLY A 135 16.28 12.27 -10.86
N GLU A 136 17.56 12.43 -10.55
CA GLU A 136 18.20 13.73 -10.30
C GLU A 136 18.25 14.66 -11.51
N LYS A 137 18.27 14.11 -12.73
CA LYS A 137 18.27 14.90 -13.98
C LYS A 137 16.88 15.08 -14.56
N HIS A 138 16.03 14.07 -14.44
CA HIS A 138 14.76 14.00 -15.16
C HIS A 138 13.52 14.08 -14.25
N GLY A 139 13.74 14.03 -12.94
CA GLY A 139 12.68 13.83 -11.95
C GLY A 139 12.07 12.44 -12.03
N GLY A 140 11.15 12.19 -11.12
CA GLY A 140 10.31 11.00 -11.08
C GLY A 140 9.19 11.18 -10.08
N SER A 141 8.59 10.05 -9.69
CA SER A 141 7.47 9.99 -8.76
C SER A 141 7.72 8.92 -7.72
N CYS A 142 7.51 9.25 -6.45
CA CYS A 142 7.32 8.26 -5.39
C CYS A 142 5.84 7.93 -5.30
N VAL A 143 5.51 6.66 -5.43
CA VAL A 143 4.13 6.17 -5.48
C VAL A 143 3.86 5.26 -4.30
N GLU A 144 2.84 5.60 -3.54
CA GLU A 144 2.30 4.81 -2.44
C GLU A 144 0.84 4.46 -2.73
N ILE A 145 0.44 3.22 -2.47
CA ILE A 145 -0.94 2.79 -2.64
C ILE A 145 -1.54 2.50 -1.27
N ILE A 146 -2.64 3.18 -0.95
CA ILE A 146 -3.32 3.09 0.34
C ILE A 146 -4.76 2.64 0.18
N ALA A 147 -5.27 1.86 1.14
CA ALA A 147 -6.69 1.55 1.20
C ALA A 147 -7.50 2.82 1.50
N ARG A 148 -8.70 2.94 0.91
CA ARG A 148 -9.68 3.98 1.20
C ARG A 148 -10.71 3.51 2.21
#